data_AF-A0A6I3FAB8-F1
#
_entry.id   AF-A0A6I3FAB8-F1
#
_cell.length_a   1.000
_cell.length_b   1.000
_cell.length_c   1.000
_cell.angle_alpha   90.00
_cell.angle_beta   90.00
_cell.angle_gamma   90.00
#
_symmetry.space_group_name_H-M   'P 1'
#
loop_
_entity.id
_entity.type
_entity.pdbx_description
1 polymer ?
#
loop_
_entity_poly.entity_id
_entity_poly.type
_entity_poly.pdbx_seq_one_letter_code
_entity_poly.pdbx_strand_id
1 'polypeptide(L)'
;PDGGALAKLLPLFKLGLGGRMGSGRQWWSWITLADEIAVIRWLLDNDVSGPVNATAPNPCTNRDLTKVLGEVLHRPTLFPVPSFGPKLLLGAELADALLFTSSRVLPGVLSDRDFPFAHPTLEAALRAILDRPAAA
;
A
#
# COMPACT_ATOMS: atom_id res chain seq x y z
N PRO A 1 -11.81 -4.61 0.65
CA PRO A 1 -10.85 -4.58 1.77
C PRO A 1 -11.55 -4.06 3.03
N ASP A 2 -11.20 -4.61 4.18
CA ASP A 2 -11.95 -4.40 5.43
C ASP A 2 -11.37 -3.28 6.31
N GLY A 3 -10.24 -2.67 5.91
CA GLY A 3 -9.59 -1.60 6.65
C GLY A 3 -8.29 -1.09 6.03
N GLY A 4 -7.46 -0.47 6.87
CA GLY A 4 -6.15 0.06 6.49
C GLY A 4 -6.18 1.30 5.61
N ALA A 5 -5.02 1.68 5.07
CA ALA A 5 -4.90 2.85 4.19
C ALA A 5 -5.71 2.69 2.90
N LEU A 6 -5.74 1.49 2.31
CA LEU A 6 -6.47 1.25 1.06
C LEU A 6 -7.98 1.52 1.21
N ALA A 7 -8.62 1.04 2.28
CA ALA A 7 -10.04 1.30 2.51
C ALA A 7 -10.37 2.80 2.62
N LYS A 8 -9.46 3.60 3.19
CA LYS A 8 -9.61 5.06 3.30
C LYS A 8 -9.40 5.77 1.96
N LEU A 9 -8.53 5.26 1.09
CA LEU A 9 -8.27 5.85 -0.24
C LEU A 9 -9.36 5.52 -1.25
N LEU A 10 -9.93 4.32 -1.18
CA LEU A 10 -10.86 3.80 -2.20
C LEU A 10 -12.04 4.73 -2.54
N PRO A 11 -12.74 5.38 -1.59
CA PRO A 11 -13.84 6.28 -1.91
C PRO A 11 -13.43 7.39 -2.89
N LEU A 12 -12.27 8.01 -2.69
CA LEU A 12 -11.79 9.08 -3.57
C LEU A 12 -11.50 8.57 -4.96
N PHE A 13 -10.83 7.43 -5.07
CA PHE A 13 -10.52 6.84 -6.38
C PHE A 13 -11.78 6.37 -7.11
N LYS A 14 -12.74 5.77 -6.41
CA LYS A 14 -14.03 5.33 -7.00
C LYS A 14 -14.84 6.52 -7.54
N LEU A 15 -14.79 7.67 -6.86
CA LEU A 15 -15.42 8.92 -7.26
C LEU A 15 -14.64 9.70 -8.34
N GLY A 16 -13.49 9.19 -8.81
CA GLY A 16 -12.65 9.90 -9.79
C GLY A 16 -11.91 11.11 -9.22
N LEU A 17 -11.88 11.25 -7.89
CA LEU A 17 -11.16 12.29 -7.14
C LEU A 17 -9.78 11.80 -6.65
N GLY A 18 -9.39 10.57 -7.05
CA GLY A 18 -8.09 9.99 -6.75
C GLY A 18 -6.98 10.69 -7.50
N GLY A 19 -5.87 10.96 -6.81
CA GLY A 19 -4.76 11.71 -7.36
C GLY A 19 -3.48 11.52 -6.57
N ARG A 20 -2.38 12.06 -7.11
CA ARG A 20 -1.11 12.11 -6.37
C ARG A 20 -1.20 13.13 -5.24
N MET A 21 -0.53 12.84 -4.13
CA MET A 21 -0.40 13.73 -2.98
C MET A 21 0.98 14.41 -2.99
N GLY A 22 1.02 15.72 -2.77
CA GLY A 22 2.26 16.50 -2.77
C GLY A 22 3.07 16.31 -4.07
N SER A 23 4.38 16.04 -3.94
CA SER A 23 5.26 15.78 -5.10
C SER A 23 5.00 14.43 -5.79
N GLY A 24 4.34 13.49 -5.11
CA GLY A 24 4.17 12.10 -5.56
C GLY A 24 5.43 11.23 -5.48
N ARG A 25 6.58 11.79 -5.04
CA ARG A 25 7.86 11.07 -4.96
C ARG A 25 8.10 10.38 -3.61
N GLN A 26 7.25 10.62 -2.62
CA GLN A 26 7.34 9.97 -1.33
C GLN A 26 7.24 8.46 -1.49
N TRP A 27 8.16 7.76 -0.84
CA TRP A 27 8.18 6.31 -0.82
C TRP A 27 7.11 5.78 0.10
N TRP A 28 6.49 4.69 -0.35
CA TRP A 28 5.51 3.93 0.40
C TRP A 28 5.98 2.48 0.45
N SER A 29 6.36 2.07 1.65
CA SER A 29 6.63 0.67 1.96
C SER A 29 5.31 0.04 2.39
N TRP A 30 4.80 -0.89 1.60
CA TRP A 30 3.48 -1.48 1.74
C TRP A 30 3.61 -2.99 1.91
N ILE A 31 2.60 -3.63 2.48
CA ILE A 31 2.46 -5.09 2.53
C ILE A 31 0.97 -5.43 2.48
N THR A 32 0.61 -6.59 1.93
CA THR A 32 -0.77 -7.08 2.04
C THR A 32 -0.98 -7.74 3.40
N LEU A 33 -2.21 -7.73 3.89
CA LEU A 33 -2.53 -8.45 5.14
C LEU A 33 -2.19 -9.95 5.04
N ALA A 34 -2.38 -10.55 3.86
CA ALA A 34 -2.06 -11.96 3.64
C ALA A 34 -0.55 -12.23 3.75
N ASP A 35 0.29 -11.38 3.15
CA ASP A 35 1.74 -11.50 3.24
C ASP A 35 2.24 -11.17 4.65
N GLU A 36 1.64 -10.20 5.33
CA GLU A 36 2.01 -9.86 6.72
C GLU A 36 1.76 -11.05 7.67
N ILE A 37 0.60 -11.71 7.55
CA ILE A 37 0.29 -12.93 8.30
C ILE A 37 1.28 -14.04 7.93
N ALA A 38 1.60 -14.22 6.65
CA ALA A 38 2.54 -15.23 6.19
C ALA A 38 3.97 -14.99 6.73
N VAL A 39 4.42 -13.73 6.78
CA VAL A 39 5.69 -13.33 7.39
C VAL A 39 5.71 -13.68 8.88
N ILE A 40 4.66 -13.32 9.63
CA ILE A 40 4.59 -13.64 11.06
C ILE A 40 4.66 -15.14 11.29
N ARG A 41 3.89 -15.93 10.54
CA ARG A 41 3.91 -17.40 10.63
C ARG A 41 5.30 -17.95 10.31
N TRP A 42 5.90 -17.49 9.23
CA TRP A 42 7.23 -17.92 8.83
C TRP A 42 8.29 -17.57 9.90
N LEU A 43 8.19 -16.41 10.55
CA LEU A 43 9.09 -16.05 11.66
C LEU A 43 8.93 -16.95 12.89
N LEU A 44 7.74 -17.49 13.15
CA LEU A 44 7.53 -18.44 14.24
C LEU A 44 8.18 -19.80 13.99
N ASP A 45 8.31 -20.17 12.71
CA ASP A 45 8.83 -21.48 12.29
C ASP A 45 10.34 -21.46 11.96
N ASN A 46 10.99 -20.28 11.98
CA ASN A 46 12.38 -20.11 11.56
C ASN A 46 13.22 -19.42 12.64
N ASP A 47 14.48 -19.83 12.78
CA ASP A 47 15.42 -19.23 13.73
C ASP A 47 15.94 -17.88 13.19
N VAL A 48 15.17 -16.82 13.46
CA VAL A 48 15.47 -15.44 13.12
C VAL A 48 15.46 -14.61 14.38
N SER A 49 16.57 -13.89 14.62
CA SER A 49 16.73 -12.99 15.76
C SER A 49 16.89 -11.55 15.29
N GLY A 50 16.35 -10.62 16.08
CA GLY A 50 16.42 -9.18 15.82
C GLY A 50 15.26 -8.63 14.99
N PRO A 51 15.32 -7.33 14.61
CA PRO A 51 14.23 -6.67 13.90
C PRO A 51 14.08 -7.17 12.46
N VAL A 52 12.83 -7.32 12.02
CA VAL A 52 12.48 -7.76 10.66
C VAL A 52 11.48 -6.79 10.05
N ASN A 53 11.79 -6.26 8.87
CA ASN A 53 10.88 -5.41 8.12
C ASN A 53 9.82 -6.25 7.39
N ALA A 54 8.59 -6.23 7.88
CA ALA A 54 7.44 -6.84 7.21
C ALA A 54 6.90 -5.89 6.11
N THR A 55 7.59 -5.86 4.98
CA THR A 55 7.22 -5.06 3.81
C THR A 55 7.30 -5.91 2.54
N ALA A 56 6.48 -5.63 1.53
CA ALA A 56 6.63 -6.20 0.21
C ALA A 56 8.03 -5.85 -0.37
N PRO A 57 8.60 -6.70 -1.25
CA PRO A 57 9.97 -6.52 -1.74
C PRO A 57 10.14 -5.32 -2.66
N ASN A 58 9.04 -4.81 -3.24
CA ASN A 58 9.04 -3.71 -4.19
C ASN A 58 8.25 -2.51 -3.62
N PRO A 59 8.90 -1.62 -2.85
CA PRO A 59 8.26 -0.38 -2.42
C PRO A 59 7.89 0.47 -3.63
N CYS A 60 6.84 1.28 -3.48
CA CYS A 60 6.33 2.13 -4.56
C CYS A 60 6.38 3.60 -4.15
N THR A 61 6.35 4.52 -5.11
CA THR A 61 6.08 5.92 -4.79
C THR A 61 4.58 6.18 -4.73
N ASN A 62 4.17 7.30 -4.11
CA ASN A 62 2.76 7.72 -4.15
C ASN A 62 2.23 7.84 -5.59
N ARG A 63 3.06 8.34 -6.52
CA ARG A 63 2.70 8.40 -7.94
C ARG A 63 2.42 7.01 -8.51
N ASP A 64 3.25 6.02 -8.18
CA ASP A 64 3.08 4.65 -8.66
C ASP A 64 1.80 4.04 -8.08
N LEU A 65 1.54 4.20 -6.78
CA LEU A 65 0.28 3.78 -6.15
C LEU A 65 -0.94 4.43 -6.81
N THR A 66 -0.91 5.76 -6.98
CA THR A 66 -2.01 6.48 -7.62
C THR A 66 -2.27 5.93 -9.01
N LYS A 67 -1.23 5.74 -9.82
CA LYS A 67 -1.36 5.24 -11.18
C LYS A 67 -1.97 3.83 -11.21
N VAL A 68 -1.36 2.88 -10.49
CA VAL A 68 -1.79 1.47 -10.49
C VAL A 68 -3.19 1.33 -9.90
N LEU A 69 -3.52 2.06 -8.83
CA LEU A 69 -4.86 2.01 -8.25
C LEU A 69 -5.93 2.59 -9.20
N GLY A 70 -5.61 3.66 -9.93
CA GLY A 70 -6.47 4.19 -10.99
C GLY A 70 -6.70 3.18 -12.12
N GLU A 71 -5.65 2.51 -12.58
CA GLU A 71 -5.70 1.47 -13.62
C GLU A 71 -6.56 0.28 -13.18
N VAL A 72 -6.33 -0.27 -11.97
CA VAL A 72 -7.10 -1.40 -11.44
C VAL A 72 -8.59 -1.05 -11.27
N LEU A 73 -8.89 0.18 -10.85
CA LEU A 73 -10.28 0.64 -10.68
C LEU A 73 -10.92 1.16 -11.97
N HIS A 74 -10.19 1.20 -13.08
CA HIS A 74 -10.65 1.83 -14.33
C HIS A 74 -11.13 3.27 -14.11
N ARG A 75 -10.32 4.08 -13.42
CA ARG A 75 -10.60 5.49 -13.10
C ARG A 75 -9.39 6.38 -13.43
N PRO A 76 -9.59 7.52 -14.11
CA PRO A 76 -8.50 8.43 -14.43
C PRO A 76 -7.94 9.10 -13.16
N THR A 77 -6.62 9.27 -13.09
CA THR A 77 -5.92 9.91 -11.97
C THR A 77 -5.07 11.09 -12.44
N LEU A 78 -5.69 11.97 -13.23
CA LEU A 78 -4.99 13.03 -13.97
C LEU A 78 -4.62 14.24 -13.11
N PHE A 79 -5.41 14.51 -12.07
CA PHE A 79 -5.24 15.66 -11.22
C PHE A 79 -4.67 15.26 -9.86
N PRO A 80 -3.81 16.10 -9.24
CA PRO A 80 -3.42 15.91 -7.85
C PRO A 80 -4.66 16.03 -6.95
N VAL A 81 -4.60 15.41 -5.77
CA VAL A 81 -5.69 15.55 -4.79
C VAL A 81 -5.83 17.03 -4.43
N PRO A 82 -7.05 17.61 -4.44
CA PRO A 82 -7.28 18.99 -4.04
C PRO A 82 -6.71 19.26 -2.64
N SER A 83 -6.01 20.37 -2.44
CA SER A 83 -5.28 20.66 -1.20
C SER A 83 -6.17 20.85 0.04
N PHE A 84 -7.47 21.14 -0.14
CA PHE A 84 -8.38 21.50 0.95
C PHE A 84 -9.15 20.32 1.58
N GLY A 85 -8.96 19.09 1.08
CA GLY A 85 -9.77 17.92 1.45
C GLY A 85 -9.10 16.71 2.12
N PRO A 86 -7.79 16.42 2.00
CA PRO A 86 -7.24 15.12 2.39
C PRO A 86 -7.38 14.85 3.89
N LYS A 87 -7.15 15.86 4.75
CA LYS A 87 -7.28 15.71 6.21
C LYS A 87 -8.72 15.43 6.65
N LEU A 88 -9.70 16.00 5.95
CA LEU A 88 -11.12 15.81 6.24
C LEU A 88 -11.62 14.44 5.77
N LEU A 89 -11.08 13.94 4.66
CA LEU A 89 -11.51 12.69 4.02
C LEU A 89 -10.75 11.45 4.50
N LEU A 90 -9.45 11.58 4.79
CA LEU A 90 -8.55 10.47 5.15
C LEU A 90 -8.23 10.42 6.64
N GLY A 91 -8.60 11.47 7.38
CA GLY A 91 -8.15 11.73 8.75
C GLY A 91 -6.77 12.41 8.77
N ALA A 92 -6.55 13.28 9.75
CA ALA A 92 -5.32 14.07 9.86
C ALA A 92 -4.05 13.21 9.94
N GLU A 93 -4.09 12.12 10.70
CA GLU A 93 -2.95 11.22 10.89
C GLU A 93 -2.51 10.50 9.60
N LEU A 94 -3.46 9.91 8.86
CA LEU A 94 -3.14 9.28 7.59
C LEU A 94 -2.70 10.32 6.57
N ALA A 95 -3.39 11.47 6.49
CA ALA A 95 -2.98 12.54 5.59
C ALA A 95 -1.56 13.02 5.89
N ASP A 96 -1.19 13.21 7.16
CA ASP A 96 0.15 13.66 7.55
C ASP A 96 1.21 12.58 7.29
N ALA A 97 0.91 11.30 7.55
CA ALA A 97 1.81 10.21 7.18
C ALA A 97 2.05 10.15 5.66
N LEU A 98 1.00 10.33 4.85
CA LEU A 98 1.10 10.28 3.38
C LEU A 98 1.74 11.51 2.75
N LEU A 99 1.69 12.65 3.44
CA LEU A 99 2.28 13.91 3.00
C LEU A 99 3.72 14.08 3.45
N PHE A 100 4.07 13.60 4.66
CA PHE A 100 5.34 13.94 5.32
C PHE A 100 6.22 12.72 5.64
N THR A 101 5.68 11.50 5.65
CA THR A 101 6.48 10.29 5.88
C THR A 101 6.90 9.68 4.54
N SER A 102 8.21 9.50 4.37
CA SER A 102 8.80 8.86 3.18
C SER A 102 9.97 8.00 3.60
N SER A 103 9.73 6.70 3.71
CA SER A 103 10.78 5.71 4.01
C SER A 103 10.70 4.59 2.98
N ARG A 104 11.83 4.36 2.30
CA ARG A 104 12.02 3.22 1.41
C ARG A 104 12.58 2.06 2.24
N VAL A 105 11.67 1.29 2.83
CA VAL A 105 11.99 0.13 3.66
C VAL A 105 12.02 -1.10 2.77
N LEU A 106 13.03 -1.94 2.97
CA LEU A 106 13.20 -3.19 2.23
C LEU A 106 13.20 -4.37 3.20
N PRO A 107 12.63 -5.53 2.81
CA PRO A 107 12.54 -6.71 3.65
C PRO A 107 13.82 -7.56 3.61
N GLY A 108 14.98 -6.98 3.91
CA GLY A 108 16.29 -7.62 3.71
C GLY A 108 16.38 -9.05 4.29
N VAL A 109 16.00 -9.23 5.55
CA VAL A 109 16.00 -10.55 6.24
C VAL A 109 15.16 -11.60 5.51
N LEU A 110 14.02 -11.19 4.95
CA LEU A 110 13.08 -12.06 4.23
C LEU A 110 13.58 -12.33 2.82
N SER A 111 14.14 -11.33 2.14
CA SER A 111 14.75 -11.45 0.81
C SER A 111 15.96 -12.38 0.83
N ASP A 112 16.84 -12.24 1.82
CA ASP A 112 18.05 -13.07 1.96
C ASP A 112 17.73 -14.56 2.21
N ARG A 113 16.48 -14.87 2.55
CA ARG A 113 15.98 -16.23 2.80
C ARG A 113 14.92 -16.66 1.79
N ASP A 114 14.82 -15.95 0.67
CA ASP A 114 13.89 -16.28 -0.43
C ASP A 114 12.43 -16.42 0.04
N PHE A 115 11.99 -15.56 0.98
CA PHE A 115 10.62 -15.61 1.48
C PHE A 115 9.60 -15.49 0.33
N PRO A 116 8.64 -16.42 0.22
CA PRO A 116 7.75 -16.50 -0.93
C PRO A 116 6.57 -15.52 -0.79
N PHE A 117 6.80 -14.23 -1.09
CA PHE A 117 5.72 -13.24 -1.14
C PHE A 117 4.64 -13.64 -2.15
N ALA A 118 3.39 -13.71 -1.69
CA ALA A 118 2.24 -13.95 -2.56
C ALA A 118 1.96 -12.73 -3.46
N HIS A 119 2.21 -11.52 -2.96
CA HIS A 119 2.03 -10.28 -3.73
C HIS A 119 3.32 -9.45 -3.78
N PRO A 120 4.29 -9.82 -4.63
CA PRO A 120 5.55 -9.08 -4.73
C PRO A 120 5.40 -7.72 -5.44
N THR A 121 4.33 -7.51 -6.20
CA THR A 121 4.07 -6.27 -6.95
C THR A 121 2.77 -5.62 -6.53
N LEU A 122 2.73 -4.29 -6.61
CA LEU A 122 1.58 -3.50 -6.18
C LEU A 122 0.32 -3.80 -7.01
N GLU A 123 0.48 -4.01 -8.31
CA GLU A 123 -0.64 -4.36 -9.19
C GLU A 123 -1.24 -5.71 -8.83
N ALA A 124 -0.41 -6.73 -8.63
CA ALA A 124 -0.88 -8.07 -8.22
C ALA A 124 -1.62 -8.00 -6.89
N ALA A 125 -1.08 -7.25 -5.92
CA ALA A 125 -1.71 -7.02 -4.63
C ALA A 125 -3.09 -6.35 -4.77
N LEU A 126 -3.16 -5.25 -5.51
CA LEU A 126 -4.39 -4.47 -5.66
C LEU A 126 -5.47 -5.27 -6.40
N ARG A 127 -5.11 -6.00 -7.47
CA ARG A 127 -6.05 -6.88 -8.17
C ARG A 127 -6.58 -7.96 -7.24
N ALA A 128 -5.70 -8.68 -6.53
CA ALA A 128 -6.12 -9.73 -5.60
C ALA A 128 -7.05 -9.22 -4.48
N ILE A 129 -6.81 -8.01 -3.96
CA ILE A 129 -7.61 -7.41 -2.88
C ILE A 129 -8.93 -6.83 -3.37
N LEU A 130 -8.98 -6.30 -4.60
CA LEU A 130 -10.15 -5.57 -5.13
C LEU A 130 -11.06 -6.42 -6.01
N ASP A 131 -10.54 -7.49 -6.63
CA ASP A 131 -11.32 -8.45 -7.42
C ASP A 131 -12.00 -9.52 -6.55
N ARG A 132 -11.66 -9.60 -5.26
CA ARG A 132 -12.33 -10.51 -4.33
C ARG A 132 -13.78 -10.01 -4.11
N PRO A 133 -14.81 -10.81 -4.42
CA PRO A 133 -16.17 -10.45 -4.05
C PRO A 133 -16.21 -10.22 -2.53
N ALA A 134 -16.87 -9.13 -2.11
CA ALA A 134 -17.05 -8.87 -0.68
C ALA A 134 -17.61 -10.13 -0.03
N ALA A 135 -16.96 -10.62 1.02
CA ALA A 135 -17.47 -11.75 1.77
C ALA A 135 -18.91 -11.43 2.20
N ALA A 136 -19.85 -12.25 1.74
CA ALA A 136 -21.27 -12.13 2.04
C ALA A 136 -21.55 -12.46 3.52
#